data_AF-A0A960HY37-F1
#
_entry.id   AF-A0A960HY37-F1
#
_cell.length_a   1.000
_cell.length_b   1.000
_cell.length_c   1.000
_cell.angle_alpha   90.00
_cell.angle_beta   90.00
_cell.angle_gamma   90.00
#
_symmetry.space_group_name_H-M   'P 1'
#
loop_
_entity.id
_entity.type
_entity.pdbx_description
1 polymer ?
#
loop_
_entity_poly.entity_id
_entity_poly.type
_entity_poly.pdbx_seq_one_letter_code
_entity_poly.pdbx_strand_id
1 'polypeptide(L)'
;YGPRPLDLVAPVVHISGFEADAYARWSSARLPTEFEWEHACRTSGSADDASANVGLTHLRPRPLPRIRSQPERDSDAESARGRRPVLEQMLGDVWEWTASPYVGYPRYRPAAGAIGEYNGKFMSGQMVLRGGAAITPPGHIRATYRNFFPPHSRWQFGGLRLARDAAS
;
A
#
# COMPACT_ATOMS: atom_id res chain seq x y z
N TYR A 1 -24.50 9.08 -6.00
CA TYR A 1 -24.36 7.78 -5.32
C TYR A 1 -24.81 7.92 -3.88
N GLY A 2 -25.53 6.96 -3.32
CA GLY A 2 -26.05 6.97 -1.94
C GLY A 2 -25.41 5.91 -1.03
N PRO A 3 -25.90 5.73 0.20
CA PRO A 3 -25.42 4.70 1.12
C PRO A 3 -25.58 3.30 0.50
N ARG A 4 -24.62 2.42 0.78
CA ARG A 4 -24.59 1.03 0.31
C ARG A 4 -24.19 0.11 1.47
N PRO A 5 -24.58 -1.17 1.43
CA PRO A 5 -24.04 -2.16 2.35
C PRO A 5 -22.51 -2.22 2.28
N LEU A 6 -21.87 -2.51 3.41
CA LEU A 6 -20.43 -2.73 3.47
C LEU A 6 -20.07 -4.02 2.72
N ASP A 7 -19.13 -3.93 1.79
CA ASP A 7 -18.55 -5.10 1.14
C ASP A 7 -17.45 -5.69 2.05
N LEU A 8 -17.73 -6.86 2.62
CA LEU A 8 -16.86 -7.51 3.61
C LEU A 8 -15.60 -8.16 2.99
N VAL A 9 -15.53 -8.26 1.66
CA VAL A 9 -14.37 -8.85 0.97
C VAL A 9 -13.52 -7.81 0.24
N ALA A 10 -13.97 -6.55 0.20
CA ALA A 10 -13.16 -5.44 -0.30
C ALA A 10 -12.11 -5.01 0.73
N PRO A 11 -10.97 -4.44 0.29
CA PRO A 11 -10.02 -3.80 1.19
C PRO A 11 -10.69 -2.77 2.07
N VAL A 12 -10.41 -2.82 3.38
CA VAL A 12 -10.86 -1.80 4.33
C VAL A 12 -10.27 -0.45 3.96
N VAL A 13 -11.08 0.61 4.08
CA VAL A 13 -10.72 1.97 3.73
C VAL A 13 -11.23 2.94 4.82
N HIS A 14 -10.63 4.13 4.91
CA HIS A 14 -10.95 5.16 5.90
C HIS A 14 -10.58 4.80 7.35
N ILE A 15 -9.45 4.10 7.50
CA ILE A 15 -8.84 3.85 8.80
C ILE A 15 -7.61 4.75 9.02
N SER A 16 -7.39 5.12 10.27
CA SER A 16 -6.22 5.87 10.70
C SER A 16 -4.98 4.99 10.73
N GLY A 17 -3.80 5.61 10.75
CA GLY A 17 -2.54 4.89 10.97
C GLY A 17 -2.52 4.20 12.33
N PHE A 18 -3.16 4.78 13.35
CA PHE A 18 -3.32 4.15 14.66
C PHE A 18 -4.20 2.89 14.62
N GLU A 19 -5.32 2.92 13.91
CA GLU A 19 -6.20 1.75 13.75
C GLU A 19 -5.52 0.65 12.94
N ALA A 20 -4.80 1.01 11.86
CA ALA A 20 -4.05 0.07 11.04
C ALA A 20 -2.97 -0.66 11.87
N ASP A 21 -2.20 0.09 12.65
CA ASP A 21 -1.15 -0.43 13.53
C ASP A 21 -1.73 -1.28 14.68
N ALA A 22 -2.82 -0.84 15.32
CA ALA A 22 -3.52 -1.60 16.34
C ALA A 22 -4.04 -2.95 15.80
N TYR A 23 -4.65 -2.96 14.61
CA TYR A 23 -5.12 -4.18 13.96
C TYR A 23 -3.96 -5.11 13.59
N ALA A 24 -2.84 -4.54 13.10
CA ALA A 24 -1.65 -5.33 12.80
C ALA A 24 -1.14 -6.05 14.06
N ARG A 25 -1.01 -5.35 15.20
CA ARG A 25 -0.60 -5.98 16.46
C ARG A 25 -1.59 -7.04 16.93
N TRP A 26 -2.89 -6.75 16.89
CA TRP A 26 -3.93 -7.71 17.27
C TRP A 26 -3.86 -9.00 16.44
N SER A 27 -3.55 -8.90 15.15
CA SER A 27 -3.36 -10.04 14.25
C SER A 27 -1.97 -10.69 14.34
N SER A 28 -1.19 -10.37 15.38
CA SER A 28 0.19 -10.85 15.60
C SER A 28 1.15 -10.51 14.45
N ALA A 29 0.89 -9.41 13.75
CA ALA A 29 1.66 -8.91 12.62
C ALA A 29 2.16 -7.48 12.91
N ARG A 30 2.73 -6.82 11.91
CA ARG A 30 3.10 -5.40 11.94
C ARG A 30 2.76 -4.74 10.61
N LEU A 31 2.85 -3.41 10.56
CA LEU A 31 2.88 -2.70 9.29
C LEU A 31 4.26 -2.87 8.62
N PRO A 32 4.32 -2.95 7.28
CA PRO A 32 5.59 -2.89 6.56
C PRO A 32 6.23 -1.52 6.74
N THR A 33 7.55 -1.44 6.69
CA THR A 33 8.24 -0.19 6.39
C THR A 33 8.00 0.21 4.93
N GLU A 34 8.16 1.49 4.60
CA GLU A 34 8.04 1.94 3.20
C GLU A 34 9.07 1.27 2.28
N PHE A 35 10.22 0.87 2.83
CA PHE A 35 11.29 0.18 2.12
C PHE A 35 10.95 -1.27 1.81
N GLU A 36 10.40 -2.00 2.78
CA GLU A 36 9.90 -3.37 2.57
C GLU A 36 8.77 -3.37 1.54
N TRP A 37 7.84 -2.42 1.66
CA TRP A 37 6.74 -2.26 0.72
C TRP A 37 7.23 -2.02 -0.71
N GLU A 38 8.17 -1.09 -0.87
CA GLU A 38 8.74 -0.74 -2.18
C GLU A 38 9.51 -1.90 -2.79
N HIS A 39 10.27 -2.64 -1.98
CA HIS A 39 10.97 -3.85 -2.40
C HIS A 39 9.99 -4.93 -2.85
N ALA A 40 8.92 -5.16 -2.09
CA ALA A 40 7.90 -6.15 -2.39
C ALA A 40 7.16 -5.80 -3.69
N CYS A 41 6.76 -4.54 -3.87
CA CYS A 41 6.08 -4.05 -5.08
C CYS A 41 6.92 -4.30 -6.34
N ARG A 42 8.22 -4.02 -6.28
CA ARG A 42 9.14 -4.23 -7.40
C ARG A 42 9.45 -5.69 -7.66
N THR A 43 9.63 -6.49 -6.63
CA THR A 43 10.04 -7.90 -6.78
C THR A 43 8.88 -8.84 -7.11
N SER A 44 7.63 -8.44 -6.85
CA SER A 44 6.43 -9.18 -7.22
C SER A 44 5.93 -8.92 -8.65
N GLY A 45 6.58 -8.02 -9.41
CA GLY A 45 6.15 -7.64 -10.76
C GLY A 45 4.92 -6.70 -10.77
N SER A 46 4.43 -6.28 -9.61
CA SER A 46 3.21 -5.49 -9.46
C SER A 46 3.42 -3.99 -9.74
N ALA A 47 4.66 -3.54 -9.95
CA ALA A 47 5.01 -2.14 -10.19
C ALA A 47 4.46 -1.59 -11.52
N ASP A 48 4.23 -2.45 -12.50
CA ASP A 48 3.73 -2.12 -13.84
C ASP A 48 2.36 -2.78 -14.12
N ASP A 49 1.60 -3.09 -13.05
CA ASP A 49 0.30 -3.74 -13.17
C ASP A 49 -0.73 -2.82 -13.84
N ALA A 50 -0.95 -3.02 -15.15
CA ALA A 50 -1.94 -2.30 -15.93
C ALA A 50 -3.40 -2.55 -15.46
N SER A 51 -3.63 -3.60 -14.65
CA SER A 51 -4.93 -3.93 -14.08
C SER A 51 -5.20 -3.28 -12.71
N ALA A 52 -4.21 -2.56 -12.16
CA ALA A 52 -4.30 -1.85 -10.91
C ALA A 52 -5.56 -0.97 -10.88
N ASN A 53 -6.29 -1.01 -9.77
CA ASN A 53 -7.49 -0.19 -9.60
C ASN A 53 -7.10 1.25 -9.27
N VAL A 54 -6.65 1.96 -10.30
CA VAL A 54 -6.37 3.39 -10.34
C VAL A 54 -7.17 4.02 -11.48
N GLY A 55 -7.10 5.35 -11.63
CA GLY A 55 -7.60 6.01 -12.81
C GLY A 55 -9.06 6.45 -12.78
N LEU A 56 -9.65 6.56 -11.59
CA LEU A 56 -10.97 7.17 -11.39
C LEU A 56 -12.15 6.41 -12.05
N THR A 57 -11.98 5.13 -12.36
CA THR A 57 -13.00 4.32 -13.06
C THR A 57 -14.02 3.73 -12.10
N HIS A 58 -13.58 3.06 -11.03
CA HIS A 58 -14.45 2.39 -10.07
C HIS A 58 -14.74 3.25 -8.82
N LEU A 59 -13.85 4.21 -8.51
CA LEU A 59 -13.93 5.14 -7.37
C LEU A 59 -14.11 4.48 -6.00
N ARG A 60 -13.82 3.18 -5.89
CA ARG A 60 -13.98 2.33 -4.71
C ARG A 60 -12.95 1.21 -4.73
N PRO A 61 -12.47 0.73 -3.56
CA PRO A 61 -11.69 -0.49 -3.48
C PRO A 61 -12.48 -1.67 -4.06
N ARG A 62 -11.79 -2.57 -4.75
CA ARG A 62 -12.36 -3.82 -5.25
C ARG A 62 -11.80 -4.98 -4.45
N PRO A 63 -12.62 -6.01 -4.16
CA PRO A 63 -12.11 -7.28 -3.69
C PRO A 63 -11.06 -7.81 -4.67
N LEU A 64 -10.06 -8.55 -4.15
CA LEU A 64 -9.22 -9.38 -5.00
C LEU A 64 -10.15 -10.22 -5.88
N PRO A 65 -9.95 -10.25 -7.22
CA PRO A 65 -10.63 -11.26 -8.02
C PRO A 65 -10.22 -12.59 -7.44
N ARG A 66 -11.17 -13.38 -6.89
CA ARG A 66 -10.86 -14.74 -6.44
C ARG A 66 -10.21 -15.43 -7.62
N ILE A 67 -8.89 -15.61 -7.58
CA ILE A 67 -8.23 -16.56 -8.46
C ILE A 67 -9.00 -17.84 -8.22
N ARG A 68 -9.74 -18.32 -9.24
CA ARG A 68 -10.26 -19.68 -9.24
C ARG A 68 -9.07 -20.51 -8.81
N SER A 69 -9.17 -21.17 -7.65
CA SER A 69 -8.22 -22.16 -7.16
C SER A 69 -7.40 -22.67 -8.35
N GLN A 70 -6.15 -22.20 -8.48
CA GLN A 70 -5.23 -22.90 -9.36
C GLN A 70 -5.34 -24.35 -8.90
N PRO A 71 -5.71 -25.30 -9.78
CA PRO A 71 -5.75 -26.69 -9.36
C PRO A 71 -4.41 -26.94 -8.71
N GLU A 72 -4.43 -27.47 -7.48
CA GLU A 72 -3.25 -27.86 -6.74
C GLU A 72 -2.36 -28.66 -7.70
N ARG A 73 -1.33 -28.00 -8.25
CA ARG A 73 -0.24 -28.71 -8.88
C ARG A 73 0.58 -29.22 -7.70
N ASP A 74 0.07 -30.30 -7.11
CA ASP A 74 0.84 -31.24 -6.33
C ASP A 74 1.89 -31.83 -7.26
N SER A 75 3.01 -31.14 -7.38
CA SER A 75 4.29 -31.71 -7.78
C SER A 75 5.38 -30.70 -7.45
N ASP A 76 6.32 -31.14 -6.63
CA ASP A 76 7.66 -30.57 -6.44
C ASP A 76 7.77 -29.49 -5.35
N ALA A 77 7.69 -29.94 -4.10
CA ALA A 77 8.04 -29.17 -2.90
C ALA A 77 9.47 -28.56 -2.93
N GLU A 78 10.37 -29.06 -3.79
CA GLU A 78 11.70 -28.46 -4.03
C GLU A 78 11.65 -27.20 -4.93
N SER A 79 10.66 -27.07 -5.83
CA SER A 79 10.48 -25.89 -6.69
C SER A 79 9.81 -24.72 -5.96
N ALA A 80 9.10 -25.00 -4.86
CA ALA A 80 8.46 -24.00 -4.01
C ALA A 80 9.45 -23.15 -3.19
N ARG A 81 10.66 -23.65 -2.89
CA ARG A 81 11.70 -22.93 -2.12
C ARG A 81 12.27 -21.69 -2.82
N GLY A 82 11.94 -21.46 -4.09
CA GLY A 82 12.37 -20.28 -4.86
C GLY A 82 11.22 -19.40 -5.39
N ARG A 83 9.96 -19.85 -5.34
CA ARG A 83 8.81 -19.09 -5.85
C ARG A 83 8.32 -18.13 -4.78
N ARG A 84 8.75 -16.86 -4.88
CA ARG A 84 8.17 -15.78 -4.08
C ARG A 84 6.67 -15.70 -4.37
N PRO A 85 5.80 -15.61 -3.35
CA PRO A 85 4.37 -15.41 -3.58
C PRO A 85 4.16 -14.11 -4.36
N VAL A 86 3.26 -14.15 -5.34
CA VAL A 86 2.85 -12.95 -6.08
C VAL A 86 2.01 -12.11 -5.13
N LEU A 87 2.44 -10.86 -4.90
CA LEU A 87 1.67 -9.91 -4.12
C LEU A 87 0.73 -9.13 -5.04
N GLU A 88 -0.56 -9.38 -4.85
CA GLU A 88 -1.62 -8.72 -5.61
C GLU A 88 -2.02 -7.38 -4.98
N GLN A 89 -2.63 -6.52 -5.81
CA GLN A 89 -3.14 -5.20 -5.42
C GLN A 89 -2.09 -4.34 -4.68
N MET A 90 -0.82 -4.46 -5.05
CA MET A 90 0.22 -3.54 -4.56
C MET A 90 0.00 -2.13 -5.10
N LEU A 91 -0.69 -1.95 -6.23
CA LEU A 91 -1.06 -0.64 -6.76
C LEU A 91 -2.58 -0.50 -6.85
N GLY A 92 -3.09 0.68 -6.46
CA GLY A 92 -4.51 1.02 -6.52
C GLY A 92 -5.29 0.58 -5.28
N ASP A 93 -6.62 0.61 -5.41
CA ASP A 93 -7.59 0.27 -4.36
C ASP A 93 -7.53 1.20 -3.13
N VAL A 94 -6.53 1.05 -2.27
CA VAL A 94 -6.32 1.86 -1.07
C VAL A 94 -4.84 2.23 -0.88
N TRP A 95 -4.61 3.43 -0.38
CA TRP A 95 -3.29 3.79 0.14
C TRP A 95 -2.97 2.94 1.36
N GLU A 96 -1.83 2.26 1.34
CA GLU A 96 -1.45 1.35 2.42
C GLU A 96 -0.56 2.06 3.44
N TRP A 97 -1.02 2.15 4.70
CA TRP A 97 -0.21 2.70 5.80
C TRP A 97 1.08 1.88 6.02
N THR A 98 2.19 2.58 6.27
CA THR A 98 3.48 1.97 6.62
C THR A 98 3.90 2.36 8.03
N ALA A 99 4.86 1.62 8.59
CA ALA A 99 5.53 1.96 9.85
C ALA A 99 6.57 3.10 9.72
N SER A 100 6.72 3.69 8.53
CA SER A 100 7.78 4.67 8.25
C SER A 100 7.29 6.11 8.43
N PRO A 101 8.00 6.94 9.22
CA PRO A 101 7.70 8.37 9.27
C PRO A 101 8.07 9.04 7.94
N TYR A 102 7.34 10.08 7.56
CA TYR A 102 7.67 10.86 6.37
C TYR A 102 8.85 11.78 6.64
N VAL A 103 10.05 11.24 6.45
CA VAL A 103 11.31 11.97 6.53
C VAL A 103 12.03 12.00 5.18
N GLY A 104 12.97 12.93 5.05
CA GLY A 104 13.83 13.03 3.86
C GLY A 104 14.74 11.82 3.76
N TYR A 105 14.83 11.22 2.57
CA TYR A 105 15.85 10.21 2.30
C TYR A 105 17.26 10.81 2.44
N PRO A 106 18.29 9.97 2.69
CA PRO A 106 19.67 10.44 2.73
C PRO A 106 20.01 11.29 1.50
N ARG A 107 20.61 12.47 1.75
CA ARG A 107 20.96 13.48 0.74
C ARG A 107 19.78 14.21 0.08
N TYR A 108 18.55 14.07 0.59
CA TYR A 108 17.44 14.93 0.18
C TYR A 108 17.80 16.40 0.42
N ARG A 109 17.63 17.23 -0.61
CA ARG A 109 17.78 18.67 -0.56
C ARG A 109 16.58 19.29 -1.29
N PRO A 110 15.80 20.18 -0.65
CA PRO A 110 14.73 20.89 -1.34
C PRO A 110 15.32 21.77 -2.45
N ALA A 111 14.58 21.91 -3.55
CA ALA A 111 14.93 22.86 -4.60
C ALA A 111 14.87 24.30 -4.06
N ALA A 112 15.62 25.22 -4.66
CA ALA A 112 15.50 26.63 -4.32
C ALA A 112 14.14 27.20 -4.75
N GLY A 113 13.64 28.19 -3.99
CA GLY A 113 12.37 28.86 -4.28
C GLY A 113 11.12 28.04 -3.91
N ALA A 114 9.96 28.49 -4.38
CA ALA A 114 8.65 27.97 -3.97
C ALA A 114 8.45 26.46 -4.24
N ILE A 115 9.14 25.90 -5.25
CA ILE A 115 9.08 24.45 -5.55
C ILE A 115 9.67 23.62 -4.40
N GLY A 116 10.65 24.15 -3.66
CA GLY A 116 11.25 23.48 -2.50
C GLY A 116 10.29 23.26 -1.34
N GLU A 117 9.24 24.09 -1.25
CA GLU A 117 8.25 24.00 -0.18
C GLU A 117 7.26 22.84 -0.36
N TYR A 118 7.25 22.21 -1.54
CA TYR A 118 6.24 21.20 -1.87
C TYR A 118 6.21 20.03 -0.87
N ASN A 119 7.39 19.60 -0.39
CA ASN A 119 7.52 18.41 0.45
C ASN A 119 8.27 18.65 1.77
N GLY A 120 9.42 19.32 1.72
CA GLY A 120 10.37 19.35 2.84
C GLY A 120 9.79 19.91 4.14
N LYS A 121 8.97 20.96 4.05
CA LYS A 121 8.34 21.60 5.23
C LYS A 121 7.35 20.72 5.98
N PHE A 122 6.95 19.60 5.39
CA PHE A 122 5.97 18.67 5.93
C PHE A 122 6.60 17.38 6.49
N MET A 123 7.92 17.26 6.48
CA MET A 123 8.67 16.07 6.94
C MET A 123 8.77 15.96 8.48
N SER A 124 7.64 16.15 9.17
CA SER A 124 7.52 16.02 10.63
C SER A 124 6.08 15.67 11.01
N GLY A 125 5.90 14.76 11.98
CA GLY A 125 4.57 14.39 12.50
C GLY A 125 3.66 13.63 11.54
N GLN A 126 4.20 13.06 10.45
CA GLN A 126 3.44 12.36 9.42
C GLN A 126 4.01 10.97 9.14
N MET A 127 3.14 10.06 8.69
CA MET A 127 3.49 8.69 8.32
C MET A 127 3.29 8.48 6.82
N VAL A 128 4.11 7.62 6.23
CA VAL A 128 4.08 7.33 4.79
C VAL A 128 2.98 6.33 4.45
N LEU A 129 2.30 6.56 3.32
CA LEU A 129 1.43 5.61 2.65
C LEU A 129 1.91 5.34 1.22
N ARG A 130 1.67 4.13 0.72
CA ARG A 130 2.12 3.65 -0.60
C ARG A 130 0.98 3.04 -1.41
N GLY A 131 1.22 2.73 -2.69
CA GLY A 131 0.30 1.97 -3.54
C GLY A 131 -0.68 2.79 -4.39
N GLY A 132 -1.09 3.97 -3.96
CA GLY A 132 -2.20 4.67 -4.63
C GLY A 132 -3.55 4.12 -4.19
N ALA A 133 -4.64 4.68 -4.72
CA ALA A 133 -5.99 4.24 -4.41
C ALA A 133 -6.86 4.23 -5.67
N ALA A 134 -8.09 3.71 -5.55
CA ALA A 134 -9.10 3.75 -6.61
C ALA A 134 -9.40 5.17 -7.15
N ILE A 135 -9.07 6.18 -6.35
CA ILE A 135 -9.23 7.60 -6.67
C ILE A 135 -7.93 8.30 -7.11
N THR A 136 -6.83 7.57 -7.30
CA THR A 136 -5.57 8.14 -7.80
C THR A 136 -5.63 8.31 -9.32
N PRO A 137 -5.30 9.49 -9.88
CA PRO A 137 -5.32 9.72 -11.32
C PRO A 137 -4.40 8.77 -12.11
N PRO A 138 -4.72 8.45 -13.37
CA PRO A 138 -3.84 7.65 -14.23
C PRO A 138 -2.46 8.32 -14.39
N GLY A 139 -1.39 7.52 -14.40
CA GLY A 139 -0.02 8.01 -14.57
C GLY A 139 0.57 8.76 -13.35
N HIS A 140 -0.21 8.97 -12.28
CA HIS A 140 0.28 9.63 -11.07
C HIS A 140 1.11 8.68 -10.19
N ILE A 141 0.71 7.41 -10.12
CA ILE A 141 1.31 6.44 -9.22
C ILE A 141 2.61 5.86 -9.78
N ARG A 142 3.55 5.56 -8.87
CA ARG A 142 4.81 4.88 -9.14
C ARG A 142 5.10 3.96 -7.97
N ALA A 143 5.86 2.90 -8.19
CA ALA A 143 6.36 2.08 -7.09
C ALA A 143 7.12 2.90 -6.04
N THR A 144 7.73 4.05 -6.39
CA THR A 144 8.44 4.97 -5.49
C THR A 144 7.59 6.12 -4.92
N TYR A 145 6.31 6.22 -5.28
CA TYR A 145 5.49 7.36 -4.87
C TYR A 145 5.17 7.32 -3.37
N ARG A 146 5.55 8.37 -2.64
CA ARG A 146 5.35 8.50 -1.19
C ARG A 146 4.22 9.48 -0.92
N ASN A 147 3.05 8.97 -0.52
CA ASN A 147 2.01 9.80 0.06
C ASN A 147 2.25 9.92 1.58
N PHE A 148 1.72 10.94 2.23
CA PHE A 148 1.93 11.16 3.65
C PHE A 148 0.76 11.87 4.30
N PHE A 149 0.41 11.47 5.52
CA PHE A 149 -0.61 12.10 6.34
C PHE A 149 -0.28 12.01 7.83
N PRO A 150 -0.83 12.89 8.68
CA PRO A 150 -0.82 12.68 10.12
C PRO A 150 -1.50 11.35 10.48
N PRO A 151 -0.98 10.58 11.46
CA PRO A 151 -1.43 9.22 11.74
C PRO A 151 -2.89 9.12 12.21
N HIS A 152 -3.50 10.20 12.69
CA HIS A 152 -4.91 10.24 13.08
C HIS A 152 -5.87 10.43 11.89
N SER A 153 -5.37 10.73 10.69
CA SER A 153 -6.20 11.05 9.52
C SER A 153 -6.95 9.81 9.02
N ARG A 154 -8.24 9.98 8.69
CA ARG A 154 -9.12 8.88 8.21
C ARG A 154 -9.87 9.20 6.92
N TRP A 155 -9.89 10.46 6.49
CA TRP A 155 -10.71 10.91 5.37
C TRP A 155 -10.16 10.44 4.02
N GLN A 156 -8.85 10.23 3.94
CA GLN A 156 -8.19 9.66 2.77
C GLN A 156 -8.62 8.21 2.54
N PHE A 157 -8.39 7.69 1.34
CA PHE A 157 -8.57 6.27 1.02
C PHE A 157 -7.44 5.41 1.63
N GLY A 158 -7.25 5.49 2.95
CA GLY A 158 -6.23 4.78 3.70
C GLY A 158 -6.73 3.43 4.21
N GLY A 159 -5.97 2.37 3.91
CA GLY A 159 -6.16 1.00 4.36
C GLY A 159 -4.85 0.43 4.92
N LEU A 160 -4.72 -0.89 4.99
CA LEU A 160 -3.51 -1.54 5.48
C LEU A 160 -3.12 -2.77 4.66
N ARG A 161 -1.83 -3.10 4.73
CA ARG A 161 -1.27 -4.40 4.38
C ARG A 161 -0.40 -4.88 5.53
N LEU A 162 -0.48 -6.16 5.86
CA LEU A 162 0.28 -6.75 6.96
C LEU A 162 1.66 -7.23 6.49
N ALA A 163 2.63 -7.11 7.38
CA ALA A 163 3.95 -7.71 7.27
C ALA A 163 4.26 -8.56 8.51
N ARG A 164 5.12 -9.56 8.34
CA ARG A 164 5.62 -10.41 9.42
C ARG A 164 7.12 -10.60 9.23
N ASP A 165 7.83 -10.73 10.35
CA ASP A 165 9.25 -11.09 10.30
C ASP A 165 9.39 -12.54 9.86
N ALA A 166 10.45 -12.84 9.12
CA ALA A 166 10.76 -14.21 8.76
C ALA A 166 11.03 -15.03 10.04
N ALA A 167 10.55 -16.27 10.08
CA ALA A 167 10.94 -17.19 11.14
C ALA A 167 12.46 -17.38 11.08
N SER A 168 13.13 -17.17 12.22
CA SER A 168 14.53 -17.45 12.45
C SER A 168 14.83 -18.95 12.36
#